data_AF-A0A229SJC3-F1
#
_entry.id   AF-A0A229SJC3-F1
#
_cell.length_a   1.000
_cell.length_b   1.000
_cell.length_c   1.000
_cell.angle_alpha   90.00
_cell.angle_beta   90.00
_cell.angle_gamma   90.00
#
_symmetry.space_group_name_H-M   'P 1'
#
loop_
_entity.id
_entity.type
_entity.pdbx_description
1 polymer ?
#
loop_
_entity_poly.entity_id
_entity_poly.type
_entity_poly.pdbx_seq_one_letter_code
_entity_poly.pdbx_strand_id
1 'polypeptide(L)'
;MRRLPVFVLLLATLTACQSGEKACPAIALSEGVSLDVPPELAAGLTRVSMELCWGGDCVTRSAPGGEHVFVPVQGLPTTPIKTTVTLDDGKPHSLVMTPAIAYPAGEDCGGGAPVAKLVVTSGGEIRQEP
;
A
#
# COMPACT_ATOMS: atom_id res chain seq x y z
N MET A 1 63.74 -27.68 -15.99
CA MET A 1 63.39 -27.01 -14.71
C MET A 1 62.54 -25.78 -15.06
N ARG A 2 61.23 -25.77 -15.38
CA ARG A 2 60.01 -26.50 -14.97
C ARG A 2 59.60 -26.30 -13.50
N ARG A 3 59.34 -25.06 -13.05
CA ARG A 3 58.50 -24.72 -11.87
C ARG A 3 58.00 -23.26 -11.88
N LEU A 4 57.23 -22.83 -12.88
CA LEU A 4 56.63 -21.48 -12.86
C LEU A 4 55.22 -21.33 -13.52
N PRO A 5 54.30 -22.32 -13.49
CA PRO A 5 52.89 -22.05 -13.80
C PRO A 5 51.92 -22.22 -12.62
N VAL A 6 52.40 -22.54 -11.41
CA VAL A 6 51.50 -22.90 -10.28
C VAL A 6 50.99 -21.69 -9.50
N PHE A 7 51.69 -20.54 -9.53
CA PHE A 7 51.34 -19.41 -8.66
C PHE A 7 50.22 -18.50 -9.21
N VAL A 8 49.91 -18.58 -10.51
CA VAL A 8 48.87 -17.73 -11.13
C VAL A 8 47.47 -18.36 -10.99
N LEU A 9 47.37 -19.67 -10.75
CA LEU A 9 46.08 -20.34 -10.68
C LEU A 9 45.42 -20.35 -9.28
N LEU A 10 46.11 -19.84 -8.26
CA LEU A 10 45.66 -19.92 -6.86
C LEU A 10 44.99 -18.63 -6.34
N LEU A 11 44.97 -17.54 -7.13
CA LEU A 11 44.35 -16.26 -6.74
C LEU A 11 42.94 -16.02 -7.32
N ALA A 12 42.39 -16.96 -8.10
CA ALA A 12 41.10 -16.78 -8.77
C ALA A 12 39.88 -17.35 -8.01
N THR A 13 40.02 -17.81 -6.77
CA THR A 13 38.93 -18.51 -6.03
C THR A 13 38.31 -17.71 -4.88
N LEU A 14 38.66 -16.43 -4.69
CA LEU A 14 38.19 -15.64 -3.54
C LEU A 14 37.07 -14.62 -3.84
N THR A 15 36.56 -14.53 -5.07
CA THR A 15 35.42 -13.65 -5.39
C THR A 15 34.11 -14.42 -5.45
N ALA A 16 33.71 -15.03 -4.33
CA ALA A 16 32.36 -15.56 -4.16
C ALA A 16 31.82 -15.25 -2.76
N CYS A 17 31.86 -13.97 -2.36
CA CYS A 17 30.85 -13.47 -1.42
C CYS A 17 29.57 -13.24 -2.20
N GLN A 18 28.86 -14.32 -2.51
CA GLN A 18 27.45 -14.25 -2.86
C GLN A 18 26.71 -14.16 -1.53
N SER A 19 26.66 -12.96 -0.92
CA SER A 19 25.78 -12.70 0.21
C SER A 19 24.34 -12.86 -0.30
N GLY A 20 23.82 -14.08 -0.21
CA GLY A 20 22.42 -14.43 -0.42
C GLY A 20 21.56 -14.01 0.77
N GLU A 21 21.84 -12.85 1.35
CA GLU A 21 21.07 -12.27 2.44
C GLU A 21 20.01 -11.38 1.81
N LYS A 22 18.72 -11.70 2.05
CA LYS A 22 17.59 -10.93 1.50
C LYS A 22 17.70 -9.49 2.02
N ALA A 23 17.99 -8.55 1.12
CA ALA A 23 18.06 -7.13 1.47
C ALA A 23 16.64 -6.61 1.74
N CYS A 24 16.35 -6.31 3.01
CA CYS A 24 15.10 -5.67 3.42
C CYS A 24 15.29 -4.14 3.43
N PRO A 25 14.79 -3.40 2.41
CA PRO A 25 14.94 -1.96 2.38
C PRO A 25 14.15 -1.30 3.50
N ALA A 26 14.69 -0.20 4.05
CA ALA A 26 13.95 0.65 4.98
C ALA A 26 12.89 1.46 4.20
N ILE A 27 11.65 0.95 4.18
CA ILE A 27 10.49 1.60 3.54
C ILE A 27 9.62 2.24 4.61
N ALA A 28 9.19 3.49 4.39
CA ALA A 28 8.22 4.14 5.26
C ALA A 28 6.86 3.47 5.11
N LEU A 29 6.27 3.05 6.23
CA LEU A 29 4.95 2.44 6.27
C LEU A 29 3.89 3.51 6.47
N SER A 30 2.78 3.38 5.75
CA SER A 30 1.63 4.26 5.90
C SER A 30 0.37 3.43 5.97
N GLU A 31 -0.31 3.52 7.10
CA GLU A 31 -1.64 2.95 7.29
C GLU A 31 -2.68 3.86 6.62
N GLY A 32 -3.63 3.26 5.89
CA GLY A 32 -4.67 4.06 5.25
C GLY A 32 -5.45 3.34 4.17
N VAL A 33 -6.20 4.15 3.43
CA VAL A 33 -7.07 3.69 2.36
C VAL A 33 -6.65 4.36 1.06
N SER A 34 -6.34 3.55 0.06
CA SER A 34 -6.15 4.01 -1.31
C SER A 34 -7.49 4.01 -2.02
N LEU A 35 -7.74 5.02 -2.84
CA LEU A 35 -8.89 5.12 -3.73
C LEU A 35 -8.40 5.40 -5.15
N ASP A 36 -8.63 4.48 -6.07
CA ASP A 36 -8.41 4.72 -7.48
C ASP A 36 -9.70 5.23 -8.11
N VAL A 37 -9.59 6.33 -8.85
CA VAL A 37 -10.69 7.03 -9.50
C VAL A 37 -10.41 7.07 -11.00
N PRO A 38 -11.39 6.73 -11.86
CA PRO A 38 -11.15 6.72 -13.29
C PRO A 38 -10.94 8.16 -13.79
N PRO A 39 -10.07 8.37 -14.80
CA PRO A 39 -9.64 9.70 -15.26
C PRO A 39 -10.80 10.65 -15.57
N GLU A 40 -11.88 10.13 -16.15
CA GLU A 40 -13.08 10.88 -16.50
C GLU A 40 -13.79 11.51 -15.28
N LEU A 41 -13.66 10.90 -14.10
CA LEU A 41 -14.20 11.42 -12.84
C LEU A 41 -13.15 12.21 -12.06
N ALA A 42 -11.88 11.79 -12.12
CA ALA A 42 -10.79 12.39 -11.39
C ALA A 42 -10.53 13.86 -11.77
N ALA A 43 -10.73 14.22 -13.05
CA ALA A 43 -10.50 15.59 -13.54
C ALA A 43 -11.36 16.66 -12.83
N GLY A 44 -12.53 16.28 -12.32
CA GLY A 44 -13.43 17.17 -11.57
C GLY A 44 -13.39 16.97 -10.05
N LEU A 45 -12.63 15.99 -9.56
CA LEU A 45 -12.61 15.61 -8.15
C LEU A 45 -11.57 16.42 -7.39
N THR A 46 -12.03 17.33 -6.54
CA THR A 46 -11.18 18.22 -5.73
C THR A 46 -10.89 17.67 -4.35
N ARG A 47 -11.82 16.91 -3.75
CA ARG A 47 -11.67 16.34 -2.42
C ARG A 47 -12.33 14.98 -2.30
N VAL A 48 -11.72 14.13 -1.49
CA VAL A 48 -12.31 12.88 -1.01
C VAL A 48 -12.41 12.97 0.50
N SER A 49 -13.58 12.66 1.05
CA SER A 49 -13.79 12.49 2.49
C SER A 49 -14.18 11.05 2.78
N MET A 50 -13.62 10.49 3.85
CA MET A 50 -13.93 9.15 4.32
C MET A 50 -14.24 9.19 5.80
N GLU A 51 -15.39 8.64 6.18
CA GLU A 51 -15.71 8.26 7.55
C GLU A 51 -15.53 6.76 7.70
N LEU A 52 -14.79 6.34 8.72
CA LEU A 52 -14.47 4.96 8.99
C LEU A 52 -14.84 4.65 10.44
N CYS A 53 -15.66 3.63 10.65
CA CYS A 53 -16.18 3.29 11.96
C CYS A 53 -15.81 1.85 12.36
N TRP A 54 -15.18 1.71 13.53
CA TRP A 54 -14.85 0.43 14.15
C TRP A 54 -14.81 0.55 15.67
N GLY A 55 -15.11 -0.55 16.37
CA GLY A 55 -15.08 -0.56 17.85
C GLY A 55 -16.09 0.37 18.52
N GLY A 56 -17.08 0.90 17.78
CA GLY A 56 -18.03 1.89 18.28
C GLY A 56 -17.60 3.35 18.08
N ASP A 57 -16.36 3.57 17.63
CA ASP A 57 -15.82 4.89 17.31
C ASP A 57 -15.77 5.12 15.80
N CYS A 58 -15.80 6.38 15.39
CA CYS A 58 -15.67 6.78 13.99
C CYS A 58 -14.58 7.83 13.85
N VAL A 59 -13.79 7.72 12.78
CA VAL A 59 -12.82 8.75 12.38
C VAL A 59 -13.17 9.27 10.99
N THR A 60 -13.13 10.59 10.84
CA THR A 60 -13.29 11.23 9.53
C THR A 60 -11.94 11.78 9.06
N ARG A 61 -11.60 11.51 7.80
CA ARG A 61 -10.39 12.01 7.15
C ARG A 61 -10.73 12.52 5.76
N SER A 62 -9.90 13.43 5.26
CA SER A 62 -10.05 13.93 3.91
C SER A 62 -8.70 14.09 3.25
N ALA A 63 -8.68 13.93 1.92
CA ALA A 63 -7.51 14.09 1.07
C ALA A 63 -7.89 14.90 -0.18
N PRO A 64 -6.91 15.54 -0.83
CA PRO A 64 -7.09 16.07 -2.18
C PRO A 64 -7.58 14.97 -3.13
N GLY A 65 -8.45 15.34 -4.07
CA GLY A 65 -8.89 14.44 -5.14
C GLY A 65 -7.80 14.21 -6.19
N GLY A 66 -8.05 13.26 -7.08
CA GLY A 66 -7.15 12.84 -8.14
C GLY A 66 -7.45 11.41 -8.58
N GLU A 67 -6.69 10.90 -9.54
CA GLU A 67 -6.81 9.51 -10.02
C GLU A 67 -6.38 8.50 -8.96
N HIS A 68 -5.34 8.83 -8.19
CA HIS A 68 -4.83 8.02 -7.09
C HIS A 68 -4.86 8.83 -5.82
N VAL A 69 -5.78 8.50 -4.92
CA VAL A 69 -5.96 9.20 -3.64
C VAL A 69 -5.52 8.27 -2.52
N PHE A 70 -4.73 8.79 -1.59
CA PHE A 70 -4.40 8.10 -0.36
C PHE A 70 -4.94 8.88 0.85
N VAL A 71 -5.75 8.21 1.66
CA VAL A 71 -6.31 8.76 2.90
C VAL A 71 -5.60 8.10 4.09
N PRO A 72 -4.70 8.81 4.79
CA PRO A 72 -4.00 8.25 5.94
C PRO A 72 -4.96 8.06 7.11
N VAL A 73 -4.99 6.84 7.68
CA VAL A 73 -5.85 6.48 8.80
C VAL A 73 -5.03 5.64 9.77
N GLN A 74 -4.87 6.13 11.00
CA GLN A 74 -4.12 5.42 12.05
C GLN A 74 -5.03 4.44 12.78
N GLY A 75 -4.48 3.28 13.13
CA GLY A 75 -5.18 2.29 13.95
C GLY A 75 -6.25 1.51 13.18
N LEU A 76 -6.10 1.40 11.85
CA LEU A 76 -6.99 0.60 11.03
C LEU A 76 -6.94 -0.87 11.47
N PRO A 77 -8.08 -1.48 11.87
CA PRO A 77 -8.10 -2.88 12.24
C PRO A 77 -8.09 -3.77 10.99
N THR A 78 -7.69 -5.03 11.14
CA THR A 78 -7.80 -6.07 10.10
C THR A 78 -9.14 -6.83 10.12
N THR A 79 -10.16 -6.23 10.74
CA THR A 79 -11.53 -6.75 10.80
C THR A 79 -12.45 -5.92 9.90
N PRO A 80 -13.63 -6.43 9.52
CA PRO A 80 -14.60 -5.64 8.76
C PRO A 80 -14.96 -4.33 9.48
N ILE A 81 -14.92 -3.21 8.75
CA ILE A 81 -15.28 -1.87 9.23
C ILE A 81 -16.31 -1.24 8.30
N LYS A 82 -17.15 -0.36 8.87
CA LYS A 82 -18.09 0.42 8.07
C LYS A 82 -17.38 1.66 7.55
N THR A 83 -17.47 1.89 6.25
CA THR A 83 -16.84 3.03 5.58
C THR A 83 -17.90 3.81 4.81
N THR A 84 -17.87 5.13 4.93
CA THR A 84 -18.66 6.03 4.09
C THR A 84 -17.70 6.95 3.36
N VAL A 85 -17.69 6.88 2.02
CA VAL A 85 -16.92 7.77 1.16
C VAL A 85 -17.84 8.86 0.64
N THR A 86 -17.37 10.10 0.64
CA THR A 86 -18.06 11.25 0.04
C THR A 86 -17.10 11.94 -0.92
N LEU A 87 -17.53 12.09 -2.16
CA LEU A 87 -16.82 12.80 -3.22
C LEU A 87 -17.41 14.22 -3.36
N ASP A 88 -17.03 14.94 -4.40
CA ASP A 88 -17.52 16.31 -4.65
C ASP A 88 -19.02 16.38 -5.00
N ASP A 89 -19.65 15.26 -5.32
CA ASP A 89 -21.10 15.18 -5.54
C ASP A 89 -21.92 15.30 -4.25
N GLY A 90 -21.25 15.27 -3.09
CA GLY A 90 -21.85 15.34 -1.76
C GLY A 90 -22.69 14.10 -1.39
N LYS A 91 -22.68 13.05 -2.20
CA LYS A 91 -23.46 11.84 -1.93
C LYS A 91 -22.64 10.85 -1.10
N PRO A 92 -23.21 10.32 0.00
CA PRO A 92 -22.53 9.31 0.79
C PRO A 92 -22.61 7.94 0.11
N HIS A 93 -21.45 7.32 -0.10
CA HIS A 93 -21.29 5.95 -0.56
C HIS A 93 -20.84 5.07 0.61
N SER A 94 -21.77 4.30 1.18
CA SER A 94 -21.45 3.39 2.29
C SER A 94 -21.14 1.98 1.81
N LEU A 95 -20.06 1.40 2.34
CA LEU A 95 -19.71 -0.02 2.15
C LEU A 95 -19.07 -0.58 3.42
N VAL A 96 -18.97 -1.91 3.49
CA VAL A 96 -18.15 -2.60 4.49
C VAL A 96 -16.88 -3.05 3.80
N MET A 97 -15.73 -2.70 4.37
CA MET A 97 -14.42 -3.13 3.87
C MET A 97 -13.62 -3.81 4.97
N THR A 98 -12.70 -4.69 4.60
CA THR A 98 -11.79 -5.36 5.54
C THR A 98 -10.35 -5.03 5.16
N PRO A 99 -9.67 -4.14 5.91
CA PRO A 99 -8.26 -3.85 5.67
C PRO A 99 -7.40 -5.10 5.85
N ALA A 100 -6.32 -5.19 5.07
CA ALA A 100 -5.34 -6.27 5.13
C ALA A 100 -3.95 -5.70 5.43
N ILE A 101 -3.06 -6.54 5.94
CA ILE A 101 -1.66 -6.12 6.15
C ILE A 101 -0.94 -6.15 4.80
N ALA A 102 -0.44 -5.00 4.36
CA ALA A 102 0.48 -4.93 3.24
C ALA A 102 1.93 -4.93 3.72
N TYR A 103 2.79 -5.64 2.98
CA TYR A 103 4.23 -5.73 3.25
C TYR A 103 5.01 -5.19 2.06
N PRO A 104 5.29 -3.86 2.01
CA PRO A 104 5.98 -3.24 0.86
C PRO A 104 7.37 -3.83 0.58
N ALA A 105 8.06 -4.32 1.61
CA ALA A 105 9.37 -4.99 1.50
C ALA A 105 9.26 -6.53 1.38
N GLY A 106 8.04 -7.07 1.34
CA GLY A 106 7.75 -8.51 1.43
C GLY A 106 7.56 -9.02 2.86
N GLU A 107 6.74 -10.05 3.04
CA GLU A 107 6.34 -10.59 4.35
C GLU A 107 7.53 -11.02 5.21
N ASP A 108 8.53 -11.65 4.60
CA ASP A 108 9.76 -12.10 5.29
C ASP A 108 10.57 -10.95 5.89
N CYS A 109 10.38 -9.73 5.39
CA CYS A 109 11.05 -8.52 5.90
C CYS A 109 10.30 -7.89 7.07
N GLY A 110 9.09 -8.38 7.41
CA GLY A 110 8.24 -7.78 8.44
C GLY A 110 7.82 -6.36 8.07
N GLY A 111 7.45 -5.57 9.09
CA GLY A 111 7.06 -4.17 8.89
C GLY A 111 5.81 -4.04 8.01
N GLY A 112 4.77 -4.83 8.27
CA GLY A 112 3.51 -4.66 7.58
C GLY A 112 2.66 -3.53 8.18
N ALA A 113 1.82 -2.90 7.37
CA ALA A 113 0.84 -1.92 7.82
C ALA A 113 -0.57 -2.26 7.29
N PRO A 114 -1.64 -2.09 8.10
CA PRO A 114 -3.01 -2.21 7.63
C PRO A 114 -3.33 -1.20 6.52
N VAL A 115 -3.82 -1.69 5.40
CA VAL A 115 -4.28 -0.89 4.27
C VAL A 115 -5.55 -1.47 3.67
N ALA A 116 -6.31 -0.65 2.97
CA ALA A 116 -7.39 -1.10 2.09
C ALA A 116 -7.29 -0.38 0.75
N LYS A 117 -7.67 -1.07 -0.32
CA LYS A 117 -7.80 -0.47 -1.66
C LYS A 117 -9.27 -0.38 -2.03
N LEU A 118 -9.70 0.80 -2.41
CA LEU A 118 -11.01 1.06 -2.99
C LEU A 118 -10.84 1.50 -4.44
N VAL A 119 -11.83 1.17 -5.27
CA VAL A 119 -11.91 1.65 -6.66
C VAL A 119 -13.27 2.24 -6.92
N VAL A 120 -13.30 3.36 -7.62
CA VAL A 120 -14.51 3.94 -8.20
C VAL A 120 -14.69 3.36 -9.59
N THR A 121 -15.84 2.77 -9.85
CA THR A 121 -16.20 2.28 -11.18
C THR A 121 -16.62 3.46 -12.07
N SER A 122 -16.62 3.26 -13.39
CA SER A 122 -17.17 4.26 -14.33
C SER A 122 -18.66 4.58 -14.09
N GLY A 123 -19.39 3.68 -13.43
CA GLY A 123 -20.77 3.90 -12.98
C GLY A 123 -20.91 4.69 -11.66
N GLY A 124 -19.80 5.07 -11.02
CA GLY A 124 -19.77 5.78 -9.75
C GLY A 124 -19.95 4.89 -8.51
N GLU A 125 -20.02 3.56 -8.67
CA GLU A 125 -20.00 2.63 -7.54
C GLU A 125 -18.60 2.52 -6.95
N ILE A 126 -18.51 2.36 -5.63
CA ILE A 126 -17.24 2.19 -4.92
C ILE A 126 -17.14 0.77 -4.39
N ARG A 127 -16.02 0.10 -4.65
CA ARG A 127 -15.79 -1.30 -4.28
C ARG A 127 -14.41 -1.49 -3.67
N GLN A 128 -14.29 -2.44 -2.75
CA GLN A 128 -12.99 -2.87 -2.26
C GLN A 128 -12.31 -3.80 -3.28
N GLU A 129 -11.02 -3.57 -3.51
CA GLU A 129 -10.12 -4.50 -4.15
C GLU A 129 -9.21 -5.20 -3.11
N PRO A 130 -8.77 -6.44 -3.39
CA PRO A 130 -7.82 -7.17 -2.55
C PRO A 130 -6.48 -6.46 -2.40
#